data_AF-A0A1G6H5J7-F1
#
_entry.id   AF-A0A1G6H5J7-F1
#
_cell.length_a   1.000
_cell.length_b   1.000
_cell.length_c   1.000
_cell.angle_alpha   90.00
_cell.angle_beta   90.00
_cell.angle_gamma   90.00
#
_symmetry.space_group_name_H-M   'P 1'
#
loop_
_entity.id
_entity.type
_entity.pdbx_description
1 polymer ?
#
loop_
_entity_poly.entity_id
_entity_poly.type
_entity_poly.pdbx_seq_one_letter_code
_entity_poly.pdbx_strand_id
1 'polypeptide(L)'
;MNKKLALSILASILMITGCQTQPTPSTKAAKLVAFASLPAGTFTEGPSSGHKIEGKNGFSVPFKSQPIQGFSAAIKNKAGTYTVMPDNGFGTQENSSDFLLRMYTLDIDFATKKHPTQNINIIKTIQLKDPNHLIPFEIIHQNTADRLLTGADFDIESMQQLSDGSYWIGDEFGPYLLHFSADGVLLDPPVTLPNPLEPNTALRSPQNQFNRNKSQYIEPLVQKSGGFEGMALSPDQKFLYPILEKPLLNSKEKQLLIFQFDIQKKQYTPNYYYFALDAKATNIGDFQMFNDKDGLIIERDASQNDPNGYKKIIQVHFNDVKHAVTRKELVNLMAINNPNELYKTTRYAGDLGTGTQFMMPFETIEDIIIESPDTITILNDNNFPFSSGRNANTADNNEVIKIKLPQSLW
;
A
#
# COMPACT_ATOMS: atom_id res chain seq x y z
N MET A 1 0.81 86.31 -30.86
CA MET A 1 2.06 86.04 -30.12
C MET A 1 1.89 84.79 -29.29
N ASN A 2 2.56 83.70 -29.71
CA ASN A 2 3.14 82.60 -28.92
C ASN A 2 2.33 81.94 -27.78
N LYS A 3 1.90 80.67 -27.99
CA LYS A 3 2.50 79.41 -27.45
C LYS A 3 1.87 79.03 -26.10
N LYS A 4 1.31 77.84 -25.81
CA LYS A 4 1.52 76.46 -26.30
C LYS A 4 0.22 75.64 -26.19
N LEU A 5 -0.03 74.82 -27.21
CA LEU A 5 -1.00 73.72 -27.24
C LEU A 5 -0.29 72.47 -26.67
N ALA A 6 -0.82 71.85 -25.63
CA ALA A 6 -0.30 70.57 -25.12
C ALA A 6 -1.07 69.42 -25.77
N LEU A 7 -0.36 68.67 -26.60
CA LEU A 7 -0.83 67.51 -27.36
C LEU A 7 -0.71 66.26 -26.47
N SER A 8 -1.83 65.61 -26.17
CA SER A 8 -1.88 64.32 -25.49
C SER A 8 -1.60 63.20 -26.51
N ILE A 9 -0.43 62.55 -26.39
CA ILE A 9 -0.08 61.35 -27.16
C ILE A 9 -0.14 60.14 -26.22
N LEU A 10 -0.94 59.18 -26.66
CA LEU A 10 -1.12 57.82 -26.13
C LEU A 10 0.19 57.02 -26.25
N ALA A 11 0.61 56.33 -25.19
CA ALA A 11 1.63 55.30 -25.27
C ALA A 11 1.28 54.13 -24.34
N SER A 12 0.54 53.17 -24.89
CA SER A 12 0.27 51.87 -24.29
C SER A 12 1.52 50.99 -24.45
N ILE A 13 2.31 50.83 -23.41
CA ILE A 13 3.44 49.89 -23.40
C ILE A 13 2.89 48.51 -23.01
N LEU A 14 2.68 47.67 -24.01
CA LEU A 14 2.39 46.25 -23.83
C LEU A 14 3.74 45.51 -23.70
N MET A 15 4.20 45.26 -22.47
CA MET A 15 5.35 44.37 -22.26
C MET A 15 4.90 42.92 -22.46
N ILE A 16 5.18 42.37 -23.63
CA ILE A 16 5.10 40.92 -23.86
C ILE A 16 6.41 40.33 -23.35
N THR A 17 6.44 39.94 -22.07
CA THR A 17 7.45 39.02 -21.56
C THR A 17 7.13 37.63 -22.09
N GLY A 18 7.69 37.32 -23.26
CA GLY A 18 7.73 35.96 -23.78
C GLY A 18 8.59 35.08 -22.89
N CYS A 19 8.00 34.49 -21.86
CA CYS A 19 8.55 33.30 -21.22
C CYS A 19 8.46 32.16 -22.24
N GLN A 20 9.51 31.98 -23.04
CA GLN A 20 9.73 30.73 -23.73
C GLN A 20 10.04 29.69 -22.65
N THR A 21 8.99 28.98 -22.23
CA THR A 21 9.15 27.72 -21.51
C THR A 21 9.89 26.78 -22.45
N GLN A 22 11.16 26.54 -22.16
CA GLN A 22 11.84 25.41 -22.78
C GLN A 22 11.01 24.16 -22.49
N PRO A 23 10.68 23.33 -23.50
CA PRO A 23 10.00 22.08 -23.22
C PRO A 23 10.93 21.27 -22.32
N THR A 24 10.45 21.02 -21.09
CA THR A 24 11.04 20.04 -20.18
C THR A 24 11.28 18.76 -21.01
N PRO A 25 12.47 18.14 -20.94
CA PRO A 25 12.71 16.91 -21.67
C PRO A 25 11.57 15.94 -21.35
N SER A 26 10.90 15.44 -22.39
CA SER A 26 9.88 14.40 -22.25
C SER A 26 10.49 13.25 -21.46
N THR A 27 10.21 13.21 -20.15
CA THR A 27 10.49 12.04 -19.33
C THR A 27 9.64 10.94 -19.92
N LYS A 28 10.26 9.98 -20.63
CA LYS A 28 9.57 8.86 -21.25
C LYS A 28 8.67 8.22 -20.19
N ALA A 29 7.35 8.31 -20.30
CA ALA A 29 6.47 7.75 -19.27
C ALA A 29 6.66 6.22 -19.15
N ALA A 30 6.42 5.69 -17.95
CA ALA A 30 6.47 4.25 -17.69
C ALA A 30 5.58 3.48 -18.67
N LYS A 31 5.97 2.25 -18.98
CA LYS A 31 5.29 1.44 -20.00
C LYS A 31 4.74 0.15 -19.39
N LEU A 32 3.45 -0.11 -19.59
CA LEU A 32 2.83 -1.39 -19.28
C LEU A 32 3.44 -2.48 -20.15
N VAL A 33 4.03 -3.50 -19.52
CA VAL A 33 4.69 -4.62 -20.22
C VAL A 33 4.04 -5.97 -19.93
N ALA A 34 3.34 -6.10 -18.81
CA ALA A 34 2.57 -7.29 -18.46
C ALA A 34 1.32 -6.92 -17.65
N PHE A 35 0.25 -7.70 -17.80
CA PHE A 35 -1.01 -7.52 -17.07
C PHE A 35 -1.60 -8.88 -16.71
N ALA A 36 -2.14 -9.01 -15.50
CA ALA A 36 -3.00 -10.10 -15.09
C ALA A 36 -4.08 -9.54 -14.15
N SER A 37 -5.19 -10.26 -14.00
CA SER A 37 -6.20 -9.87 -13.02
C SER A 37 -6.93 -11.07 -12.44
N LEU A 38 -7.16 -10.99 -11.13
CA LEU A 38 -7.93 -11.95 -10.36
C LEU A 38 -9.36 -11.39 -10.22
N PRO A 39 -10.39 -12.12 -10.68
CA PRO A 39 -11.76 -11.63 -10.62
C PRO A 39 -12.22 -11.27 -9.22
N ALA A 40 -13.00 -10.20 -9.12
CA ALA A 40 -13.75 -9.89 -7.93
C ALA A 40 -14.63 -11.08 -7.51
N GLY A 41 -14.72 -11.33 -6.21
CA GLY A 41 -15.45 -12.49 -5.68
C GLY A 41 -14.73 -13.81 -5.89
N THR A 42 -13.40 -13.82 -5.87
CA THR A 42 -12.64 -15.06 -5.75
C THR A 42 -12.59 -15.48 -4.28
N PHE A 43 -12.87 -16.76 -4.03
CA PHE A 43 -12.97 -17.34 -2.69
C PHE A 43 -12.08 -18.56 -2.56
N THR A 44 -11.72 -18.87 -1.32
CA THR A 44 -11.07 -20.11 -0.90
C THR A 44 -11.90 -20.79 0.17
N GLU A 45 -11.53 -22.01 0.51
CA GLU A 45 -12.17 -22.79 1.57
C GLU A 45 -12.07 -22.14 2.95
N GLY A 46 -13.12 -22.31 3.74
CA GLY A 46 -13.21 -21.76 5.09
C GLY A 46 -14.67 -21.51 5.50
N PRO A 47 -14.88 -21.04 6.73
CA PRO A 47 -16.22 -20.74 7.21
C PRO A 47 -16.86 -19.57 6.43
N SER A 48 -18.19 -19.47 6.56
CA SER A 48 -18.97 -18.32 6.07
C SER A 48 -18.43 -17.00 6.66
N SER A 49 -18.45 -15.92 5.88
CA SER A 49 -17.91 -14.62 6.27
C SER A 49 -18.78 -13.44 5.82
N GLY A 50 -18.46 -12.22 6.28
CA GLY A 50 -19.17 -11.01 5.91
C GLY A 50 -20.54 -10.88 6.57
N HIS A 51 -20.75 -11.48 7.75
CA HIS A 51 -22.04 -11.41 8.46
C HIS A 51 -22.36 -10.02 9.02
N LYS A 52 -21.36 -9.14 9.10
CA LYS A 52 -21.46 -7.79 9.66
C LYS A 52 -21.28 -6.67 8.64
N ILE A 53 -21.35 -7.00 7.35
CA ILE A 53 -21.32 -6.02 6.26
C ILE A 53 -22.61 -6.11 5.45
N GLU A 54 -22.84 -5.12 4.61
CA GLU A 54 -23.93 -5.14 3.64
C GLU A 54 -23.39 -5.51 2.25
N GLY A 55 -24.22 -6.18 1.45
CA GLY A 55 -23.87 -6.51 0.08
C GLY A 55 -23.68 -5.25 -0.76
N LYS A 56 -22.58 -5.19 -1.52
CA LYS A 56 -22.24 -4.05 -2.38
C LYS A 56 -21.71 -4.54 -3.73
N ASN A 57 -21.81 -3.69 -4.75
CA ASN A 57 -21.23 -3.93 -6.08
C ASN A 57 -21.60 -5.28 -6.71
N GLY A 58 -22.83 -5.75 -6.48
CA GLY A 58 -23.36 -7.00 -7.04
C GLY A 58 -23.11 -8.27 -6.19
N PHE A 59 -22.46 -8.14 -5.04
CA PHE A 59 -22.17 -9.26 -4.14
C PHE A 59 -23.14 -9.29 -2.96
N SER A 60 -23.75 -10.47 -2.73
CA SER A 60 -24.64 -10.71 -1.58
C SER A 60 -23.89 -11.37 -0.44
N VAL A 61 -24.27 -11.00 0.79
CA VAL A 61 -23.67 -11.49 2.04
C VAL A 61 -24.73 -12.16 2.93
N PRO A 62 -24.35 -13.06 3.84
CA PRO A 62 -22.98 -13.53 4.11
C PRO A 62 -22.43 -14.38 2.95
N PHE A 63 -21.11 -14.32 2.76
CA PHE A 63 -20.40 -15.17 1.82
C PHE A 63 -20.32 -16.60 2.34
N LYS A 64 -20.43 -17.58 1.46
CA LYS A 64 -20.41 -19.00 1.85
C LYS A 64 -19.02 -19.49 2.32
N SER A 65 -17.97 -18.71 2.06
CA SER A 65 -16.58 -19.08 2.27
C SER A 65 -15.69 -17.82 2.36
N GLN A 66 -14.39 -17.99 2.52
CA GLN A 66 -13.46 -16.87 2.75
C GLN A 66 -13.07 -16.20 1.42
N PRO A 67 -13.28 -14.89 1.25
CA PRO A 67 -12.68 -14.17 0.12
C PRO A 67 -11.16 -14.17 0.24
N ILE A 68 -10.48 -14.12 -0.89
CA ILE A 68 -9.00 -14.03 -0.93
C ILE A 68 -8.48 -12.63 -1.26
N GLN A 69 -9.38 -11.68 -1.46
CA GLN A 69 -9.09 -10.35 -1.98
C GLN A 69 -8.89 -9.34 -0.84
N GLY A 70 -8.42 -8.14 -1.14
CA GLY A 70 -7.99 -7.16 -0.15
C GLY A 70 -6.48 -6.94 -0.09
N PHE A 71 -5.73 -7.21 -1.18
CA PHE A 71 -4.25 -7.34 -1.12
C PHE A 71 -3.54 -6.05 -0.71
N SER A 72 -3.11 -6.00 0.55
CA SER A 72 -2.38 -4.86 1.13
C SER A 72 -0.89 -5.13 1.34
N ALA A 73 -0.41 -6.35 1.06
CA ALA A 73 1.02 -6.58 0.92
C ALA A 73 1.35 -7.71 -0.06
N ALA A 74 2.44 -7.53 -0.81
CA ALA A 74 2.93 -8.49 -1.77
C ALA A 74 4.46 -8.58 -1.80
N ILE A 75 4.96 -9.80 -1.91
CA ILE A 75 6.38 -10.09 -2.10
C ILE A 75 6.59 -11.07 -3.25
N LYS A 76 7.77 -11.00 -3.86
CA LYS A 76 8.20 -11.96 -4.88
C LYS A 76 8.88 -13.16 -4.25
N ASN A 77 8.43 -14.35 -4.61
CA ASN A 77 9.06 -15.60 -4.24
C ASN A 77 10.13 -16.02 -5.26
N LYS A 78 10.90 -17.04 -4.89
CA LYS A 78 11.72 -17.81 -5.84
C LYS A 78 10.82 -18.46 -6.89
N ALA A 79 11.36 -18.73 -8.08
CA ALA A 79 10.62 -19.27 -9.24
C ALA A 79 9.54 -18.37 -9.85
N GLY A 80 9.44 -17.09 -9.45
CA GLY A 80 8.58 -16.11 -10.12
C GLY A 80 7.11 -16.12 -9.69
N THR A 81 6.78 -16.80 -8.58
CA THR A 81 5.48 -16.68 -7.91
C THR A 81 5.47 -15.51 -6.94
N TYR A 82 4.29 -15.16 -6.43
CA TYR A 82 4.09 -14.00 -5.56
C TYR A 82 3.36 -14.43 -4.30
N THR A 83 3.77 -13.99 -3.12
CA THR A 83 2.95 -14.13 -1.91
C THR A 83 2.25 -12.81 -1.68
N VAL A 84 0.93 -12.86 -1.58
CA VAL A 84 0.05 -11.72 -1.29
C VAL A 84 -0.67 -11.94 0.03
N MET A 85 -1.05 -10.86 0.68
CA MET A 85 -1.69 -10.86 1.99
C MET A 85 -2.84 -9.85 1.96
N PRO A 86 -4.08 -10.30 2.20
CA PRO A 86 -5.18 -9.37 2.42
C PRO A 86 -5.09 -8.64 3.76
N ASP A 87 -5.65 -7.43 3.78
CA ASP A 87 -5.90 -6.59 4.95
C ASP A 87 -6.90 -7.22 5.95
N ASN A 88 -7.48 -6.42 6.85
CA ASN A 88 -8.54 -6.90 7.74
C ASN A 88 -9.80 -7.43 7.00
N GLY A 89 -9.92 -7.18 5.71
CA GLY A 89 -10.93 -7.73 4.82
C GLY A 89 -12.20 -6.90 4.68
N PHE A 90 -12.80 -6.47 5.80
CA PHE A 90 -14.10 -5.80 5.78
C PHE A 90 -14.06 -4.32 6.17
N GLY A 91 -12.87 -3.75 6.30
CA GLY A 91 -12.57 -2.33 6.45
C GLY A 91 -12.62 -1.80 7.89
N THR A 92 -13.16 -2.55 8.86
CA THR A 92 -13.08 -2.15 10.28
C THR A 92 -12.85 -3.32 11.22
N GLN A 93 -12.37 -3.01 12.42
CA GLN A 93 -12.19 -4.00 13.49
C GLN A 93 -13.52 -4.68 13.87
N GLU A 94 -14.62 -3.94 13.89
CA GLU A 94 -15.91 -4.41 14.40
C GLU A 94 -16.61 -5.41 13.47
N ASN A 95 -16.40 -5.27 12.16
CA ASN A 95 -17.06 -6.08 11.14
C ASN A 95 -16.19 -7.26 10.63
N SER A 96 -14.89 -7.29 10.96
CA SER A 96 -13.91 -8.26 10.43
C SER A 96 -13.68 -9.50 11.32
N SER A 97 -14.62 -9.82 12.21
CA SER A 97 -14.48 -10.95 13.13
C SER A 97 -14.58 -12.33 12.46
N ASP A 98 -15.09 -12.41 11.22
CA ASP A 98 -15.26 -13.63 10.45
C ASP A 98 -14.43 -13.66 9.15
N PHE A 99 -13.49 -12.73 9.01
CA PHE A 99 -12.48 -12.73 7.96
C PHE A 99 -11.16 -13.31 8.49
N LEU A 100 -10.76 -14.49 8.01
CA LEU A 100 -9.53 -15.15 8.46
C LEU A 100 -8.30 -14.52 7.81
N LEU A 101 -7.34 -14.07 8.63
CA LEU A 101 -6.08 -13.50 8.13
C LEU A 101 -5.20 -14.61 7.55
N ARG A 102 -4.81 -14.44 6.29
CA ARG A 102 -4.12 -15.44 5.48
C ARG A 102 -3.12 -14.80 4.55
N MET A 103 -2.16 -15.60 4.08
CA MET A 103 -1.31 -15.27 2.94
C MET A 103 -1.57 -16.30 1.83
N TYR A 104 -1.55 -15.84 0.59
CA TYR A 104 -1.77 -16.67 -0.59
C TYR A 104 -0.56 -16.61 -1.51
N THR A 105 -0.12 -17.75 -2.03
CA THR A 105 0.90 -17.78 -3.10
C THR A 105 0.21 -17.86 -4.45
N LEU A 106 0.45 -16.86 -5.28
CA LEU A 106 -0.04 -16.72 -6.64
C LEU A 106 1.02 -17.21 -7.63
N ASP A 107 0.63 -18.13 -8.50
CA ASP A 107 1.31 -18.39 -9.77
C ASP A 107 0.61 -17.60 -10.86
N ILE A 108 1.34 -16.64 -11.45
CA ILE A 108 0.78 -15.64 -12.36
C ILE A 108 1.34 -15.84 -13.76
N ASP A 109 0.46 -16.23 -14.68
CA ASP A 109 0.69 -16.16 -16.10
C ASP A 109 0.21 -14.80 -16.62
N PHE A 110 1.16 -13.96 -17.03
CA PHE A 110 0.86 -12.59 -17.45
C PHE A 110 0.51 -12.52 -18.94
N ALA A 111 -0.51 -11.72 -19.25
CA ALA A 111 -0.69 -11.20 -20.59
C ALA A 111 0.48 -10.26 -20.94
N THR A 112 1.09 -10.49 -22.09
CA THR A 112 2.17 -9.70 -22.69
C THR A 112 1.92 -9.54 -24.18
N LYS A 113 2.75 -8.73 -24.86
CA LYS A 113 2.67 -8.59 -26.33
C LYS A 113 2.74 -9.93 -27.07
N LYS A 114 3.51 -10.89 -26.56
CA LYS A 114 3.75 -12.19 -27.20
C LYS A 114 2.79 -13.28 -26.72
N HIS A 115 2.12 -13.06 -25.59
CA HIS A 115 1.27 -14.03 -24.92
C HIS A 115 0.02 -13.29 -24.41
N PRO A 116 -1.05 -13.16 -25.20
CA PRO A 116 -2.15 -12.22 -24.90
C PRO A 116 -3.14 -12.73 -23.84
N THR A 117 -2.97 -13.96 -23.35
CA THR A 117 -3.79 -14.54 -22.30
C THR A 117 -3.13 -14.34 -20.94
N GLN A 118 -3.95 -14.32 -19.89
CA GLN A 118 -3.50 -14.20 -18.51
C GLN A 118 -4.25 -15.21 -17.64
N ASN A 119 -3.62 -15.64 -16.56
CA ASN A 119 -4.24 -16.45 -15.53
C ASN A 119 -3.55 -16.24 -14.18
N ILE A 120 -4.33 -16.30 -13.09
CA ILE A 120 -3.80 -16.27 -11.72
C ILE A 120 -4.29 -17.53 -11.00
N ASN A 121 -3.36 -18.39 -10.60
CA ASN A 121 -3.63 -19.58 -9.81
C ASN A 121 -3.19 -19.36 -8.36
N ILE A 122 -4.02 -19.75 -7.41
CA ILE A 122 -3.64 -19.82 -6.00
C ILE A 122 -3.06 -21.21 -5.75
N ILE A 123 -1.77 -21.28 -5.42
CA ILE A 123 -1.03 -22.54 -5.29
C ILE A 123 -0.65 -22.88 -3.85
N LYS A 124 -0.76 -21.93 -2.92
CA LYS A 124 -0.55 -22.16 -1.48
C LYS A 124 -1.39 -21.18 -0.66
N THR A 125 -1.92 -21.65 0.46
CA THR A 125 -2.57 -20.82 1.48
C THR A 125 -1.83 -21.01 2.81
N ILE A 126 -1.54 -19.92 3.51
CA ILE A 126 -0.98 -19.91 4.85
C ILE A 126 -1.98 -19.20 5.76
N GLN A 127 -2.44 -19.88 6.80
CA GLN A 127 -3.35 -19.32 7.80
C GLN A 127 -2.54 -18.73 8.97
N LEU A 128 -2.77 -17.46 9.30
CA LEU A 128 -2.14 -16.83 10.45
C LEU A 128 -2.81 -17.28 11.75
N LYS A 129 -2.00 -17.64 12.75
CA LYS A 129 -2.47 -18.25 14.00
C LYS A 129 -1.50 -18.07 15.17
N ASP A 130 -2.05 -18.10 16.39
CA ASP A 130 -1.30 -17.97 17.65
C ASP A 130 -1.53 -19.16 18.61
N PRO A 131 -1.19 -20.41 18.22
CA PRO A 131 -1.41 -21.58 19.07
C PRO A 131 -0.57 -21.56 20.36
N ASN A 132 0.47 -20.71 20.40
CA ASN A 132 1.40 -20.60 21.53
C ASN A 132 1.00 -19.52 22.54
N HIS A 133 -0.16 -18.88 22.38
CA HIS A 133 -0.69 -17.85 23.28
C HIS A 133 0.27 -16.67 23.50
N LEU A 134 0.94 -16.21 22.44
CA LEU A 134 1.88 -15.09 22.50
C LEU A 134 1.17 -13.72 22.48
N ILE A 135 -0.07 -13.65 22.00
CA ILE A 135 -0.85 -12.41 22.00
C ILE A 135 -1.39 -12.14 23.43
N PRO A 136 -1.02 -11.01 24.06
CA PRO A 136 -1.33 -10.75 25.48
C PRO A 136 -2.70 -10.08 25.71
N PHE A 137 -3.56 -10.05 24.69
CA PHE A 137 -4.91 -9.49 24.74
C PHE A 137 -5.92 -10.46 24.11
N GLU A 138 -7.21 -10.17 24.30
CA GLU A 138 -8.28 -11.02 23.77
C GLU A 138 -8.30 -11.00 22.23
N ILE A 139 -8.43 -12.18 21.63
CA ILE A 139 -8.63 -12.39 20.20
C ILE A 139 -9.92 -13.19 19.95
N ILE A 140 -10.46 -13.13 18.74
CA ILE A 140 -11.74 -13.78 18.39
C ILE A 140 -11.74 -15.27 18.70
N HIS A 141 -10.73 -16.01 18.26
CA HIS A 141 -10.64 -17.47 18.44
C HIS A 141 -9.82 -17.90 19.66
N GLN A 142 -9.79 -17.09 20.72
CA GLN A 142 -8.93 -17.31 21.89
C GLN A 142 -9.11 -18.66 22.59
N ASN A 143 -10.31 -19.24 22.52
CA ASN A 143 -10.71 -20.48 23.18
C ASN A 143 -10.58 -21.73 22.28
N THR A 144 -9.96 -21.60 21.11
CA THR A 144 -9.69 -22.71 20.19
C THR A 144 -8.23 -23.17 20.32
N ALA A 145 -7.91 -24.39 19.90
CA ALA A 145 -6.54 -24.90 19.97
C ALA A 145 -5.59 -24.14 19.02
N ASP A 146 -6.05 -23.84 17.80
CA ASP A 146 -5.20 -23.18 16.81
C ASP A 146 -5.13 -21.66 16.99
N ARG A 147 -6.13 -21.01 17.61
CA ARG A 147 -6.17 -19.55 17.79
C ARG A 147 -5.97 -18.80 16.48
N LEU A 148 -6.81 -19.11 15.49
CA LEU A 148 -6.77 -18.49 14.17
C LEU A 148 -7.05 -16.98 14.27
N LEU A 149 -6.23 -16.17 13.61
CA LEU A 149 -6.36 -14.72 13.64
C LEU A 149 -7.37 -14.23 12.60
N THR A 150 -8.11 -13.18 12.95
CA THR A 150 -9.10 -12.56 12.07
C THR A 150 -8.82 -11.06 11.90
N GLY A 151 -9.46 -10.42 10.92
CA GLY A 151 -9.33 -8.97 10.72
C GLY A 151 -9.87 -8.10 11.88
N ALA A 152 -10.55 -8.69 12.86
CA ALA A 152 -10.90 -7.99 14.10
C ALA A 152 -9.74 -8.01 15.12
N ASP A 153 -8.80 -8.92 14.96
CA ASP A 153 -7.63 -9.04 15.83
C ASP A 153 -6.51 -8.11 15.37
N PHE A 154 -6.26 -8.02 14.05
CA PHE A 154 -5.22 -7.19 13.43
C PHE A 154 -5.67 -6.66 12.07
N ASP A 155 -5.09 -5.54 11.68
CA ASP A 155 -5.23 -4.89 10.38
C ASP A 155 -3.87 -4.89 9.70
N ILE A 156 -3.57 -5.96 8.98
CA ILE A 156 -2.23 -6.23 8.48
C ILE A 156 -2.05 -5.58 7.10
N GLU A 157 -1.10 -4.64 6.96
CA GLU A 157 -0.97 -3.85 5.71
C GLU A 157 0.45 -3.85 5.13
N SER A 158 1.38 -4.62 5.70
CA SER A 158 2.71 -4.72 5.11
C SER A 158 3.38 -6.03 5.46
N MET A 159 4.23 -6.55 4.58
CA MET A 159 4.86 -7.85 4.75
C MET A 159 6.28 -7.86 4.17
N GLN A 160 7.20 -8.49 4.88
CA GLN A 160 8.54 -8.81 4.41
C GLN A 160 8.89 -10.27 4.78
N GLN A 161 9.58 -10.98 3.87
CA GLN A 161 10.04 -12.35 4.12
C GLN A 161 11.55 -12.41 4.29
N LEU A 162 12.00 -13.10 5.34
CA LEU A 162 13.41 -13.35 5.60
C LEU A 162 13.92 -14.58 4.84
N SER A 163 15.25 -14.69 4.76
CA SER A 163 15.92 -15.79 4.07
C SER A 163 15.67 -17.18 4.68
N ASP A 164 15.29 -17.25 5.96
CA ASP A 164 14.85 -18.48 6.64
C ASP A 164 13.38 -18.85 6.35
N GLY A 165 12.65 -17.99 5.62
CA GLY A 165 11.26 -18.17 5.23
C GLY A 165 10.24 -17.61 6.22
N SER A 166 10.67 -17.04 7.36
CA SER A 166 9.77 -16.34 8.27
C SER A 166 9.29 -15.01 7.69
N TYR A 167 8.18 -14.50 8.23
CA TYR A 167 7.53 -13.28 7.79
C TYR A 167 7.49 -12.26 8.91
N TRP A 168 7.82 -11.02 8.61
CA TRP A 168 7.48 -9.87 9.42
C TRP A 168 6.32 -9.12 8.78
N ILE A 169 5.31 -8.80 9.58
CA ILE A 169 4.06 -8.18 9.13
C ILE A 169 3.81 -6.92 9.97
N GLY A 170 3.48 -5.80 9.32
CA GLY A 170 3.05 -4.58 9.99
C GLY A 170 1.54 -4.55 10.17
N ASP A 171 1.09 -4.03 11.31
CA ASP A 171 -0.33 -3.88 11.67
C ASP A 171 -0.70 -2.40 11.92
N GLU A 172 -1.90 -2.00 11.51
CA GLU A 172 -2.40 -0.64 11.71
C GLU A 172 -2.96 -0.39 13.11
N PHE A 173 -3.67 -1.38 13.66
CA PHE A 173 -4.46 -1.19 14.88
C PHE A 173 -3.58 -0.93 16.09
N GLY A 174 -2.41 -1.56 16.18
CA GLY A 174 -1.45 -1.37 17.25
C GLY A 174 -0.94 0.07 17.30
N PRO A 175 -0.02 0.49 16.41
CA PRO A 175 0.66 -0.30 15.38
C PRO A 175 1.62 -1.34 15.97
N TYR A 176 1.70 -2.52 15.35
CA TYR A 176 2.61 -3.59 15.77
C TYR A 176 3.47 -4.12 14.63
N LEU A 177 4.64 -4.66 14.97
CA LEU A 177 5.30 -5.65 14.13
C LEU A 177 5.00 -7.06 14.66
N LEU A 178 4.57 -7.93 13.76
CA LEU A 178 4.21 -9.32 14.02
C LEU A 178 5.21 -10.23 13.29
N HIS A 179 5.71 -11.27 13.96
CA HIS A 179 6.69 -12.20 13.39
C HIS A 179 6.09 -13.61 13.30
N PHE A 180 5.92 -14.12 12.08
CA PHE A 180 5.30 -15.41 11.81
C PHE A 180 6.29 -16.39 11.16
N SER A 181 6.10 -17.68 11.43
CA SER A 181 6.81 -18.75 10.73
C SER A 181 6.38 -18.85 9.27
N ALA A 182 7.12 -19.63 8.47
CA ALA A 182 6.77 -19.94 7.09
C ALA A 182 5.39 -20.63 6.91
N ASP A 183 4.82 -21.14 8.01
CA ASP A 183 3.53 -21.82 8.07
C ASP A 183 2.46 -21.00 8.83
N GLY A 184 2.73 -19.72 9.11
CA GLY A 184 1.75 -18.78 9.68
C GLY A 184 1.58 -18.88 11.20
N VAL A 185 2.49 -19.53 11.92
CA VAL A 185 2.48 -19.56 13.39
C VAL A 185 3.20 -18.34 13.93
N LEU A 186 2.56 -17.56 14.80
CA LEU A 186 3.18 -16.44 15.48
C LEU A 186 4.37 -16.93 16.33
N LEU A 187 5.53 -16.29 16.15
CA LEU A 187 6.81 -16.67 16.76
C LEU A 187 7.19 -15.79 17.96
N ASP A 188 6.71 -14.55 17.99
CA ASP A 188 6.99 -13.58 19.04
C ASP A 188 5.71 -12.81 19.41
N PRO A 189 5.59 -12.32 20.65
CA PRO A 189 4.54 -11.37 21.00
C PRO A 189 4.58 -10.13 20.09
N PRO A 190 3.42 -9.49 19.80
CA PRO A 190 3.37 -8.26 19.01
C PRO A 190 4.35 -7.19 19.54
N VAL A 191 5.23 -6.69 18.69
CA VAL A 191 6.18 -5.65 19.07
C VAL A 191 5.51 -4.29 18.95
N THR A 192 5.36 -3.58 20.07
CA THR A 192 4.70 -2.28 20.10
C THR A 192 5.59 -1.15 19.60
N LEU A 193 5.02 -0.23 18.84
CA LEU A 193 5.73 0.94 18.34
C LEU A 193 6.08 1.95 19.46
N PRO A 194 7.37 2.22 19.74
CA PRO A 194 7.76 3.28 20.67
C PRO A 194 7.54 4.67 20.06
N ASN A 195 7.32 5.66 20.91
CA ASN A 195 7.30 7.06 20.52
C ASN A 195 8.74 7.59 20.43
N PRO A 196 9.24 7.96 19.24
CA PRO A 196 10.60 8.45 19.07
C PRO A 196 10.80 9.87 19.62
N LEU A 197 9.69 10.58 19.87
CA LEU A 197 9.67 11.96 20.38
C LEU A 197 9.46 12.02 21.91
N GLU A 198 8.91 10.97 22.51
CA GLU A 198 8.76 10.82 23.97
C GLU A 198 9.28 9.44 24.43
N PRO A 199 10.50 9.39 25.00
CA PRO A 199 11.07 8.15 25.51
C PRO A 199 10.16 7.46 26.53
N ASN A 200 10.12 6.12 26.46
CA ASN A 200 9.32 5.25 27.33
C ASN A 200 7.79 5.33 27.14
N THR A 201 7.31 6.04 26.12
CA THR A 201 5.90 6.02 25.71
C THR A 201 5.75 5.22 24.42
N ALA A 202 4.63 4.52 24.25
CA ALA A 202 4.29 3.86 22.99
C ALA A 202 3.37 4.75 22.14
N LEU A 203 3.48 4.65 20.82
CA LEU A 203 2.47 5.17 19.91
C LEU A 203 1.34 4.15 19.78
N ARG A 204 0.10 4.65 19.83
CA ARG A 204 -1.10 3.83 19.68
C ARG A 204 -2.12 4.49 18.78
N SER A 205 -2.86 3.68 18.03
CA SER A 205 -4.10 4.10 17.38
C SER A 205 -5.29 4.00 18.36
N PRO A 206 -6.45 4.60 18.03
CA PRO A 206 -7.68 4.37 18.77
C PRO A 206 -8.13 2.90 18.81
N GLN A 207 -7.74 2.07 17.82
CA GLN A 207 -8.10 0.65 17.73
C GLN A 207 -7.21 -0.27 18.58
N ASN A 208 -6.15 0.28 19.19
CA ASN A 208 -5.18 -0.52 19.93
C ASN A 208 -5.83 -1.30 21.10
N GLN A 209 -5.63 -2.61 21.10
CA GLN A 209 -6.26 -3.56 22.02
C GLN A 209 -5.81 -3.35 23.47
N PHE A 210 -4.58 -2.86 23.71
CA PHE A 210 -4.13 -2.50 25.06
C PHE A 210 -4.87 -1.29 25.63
N ASN A 211 -5.46 -0.42 24.79
CA ASN A 211 -6.29 0.70 25.25
C ASN A 211 -7.68 0.25 25.74
N ARG A 212 -8.10 -0.99 25.50
CA ARG A 212 -9.32 -1.55 26.10
C ARG A 212 -9.19 -1.72 27.62
N ASN A 213 -7.96 -1.89 28.12
CA ASN A 213 -7.67 -1.87 29.55
C ASN A 213 -7.36 -0.45 30.01
N LYS A 214 -8.27 0.13 30.83
CA LYS A 214 -8.13 1.49 31.37
C LYS A 214 -6.82 1.73 32.12
N SER A 215 -6.27 0.72 32.79
CA SER A 215 -5.01 0.83 33.53
C SER A 215 -3.77 0.85 32.65
N GLN A 216 -3.89 0.45 31.38
CA GLN A 216 -2.83 0.46 30.39
C GLN A 216 -3.04 1.53 29.31
N TYR A 217 -4.08 2.36 29.45
CA TYR A 217 -4.46 3.34 28.45
C TYR A 217 -3.32 4.33 28.17
N ILE A 218 -3.03 4.53 26.88
CA ILE A 218 -2.17 5.59 26.39
C ILE A 218 -2.99 6.39 25.38
N GLU A 219 -2.99 7.71 25.53
CA GLU A 219 -3.71 8.60 24.62
C GLU A 219 -3.23 8.37 23.17
N PRO A 220 -4.14 8.05 22.23
CA PRO A 220 -3.75 7.82 20.85
C PRO A 220 -3.11 9.05 20.20
N LEU A 221 -1.95 8.85 19.59
CA LEU A 221 -1.30 9.85 18.72
C LEU A 221 -1.27 9.39 17.26
N VAL A 222 -1.39 8.09 17.02
CA VAL A 222 -1.61 7.54 15.69
C VAL A 222 -3.10 7.73 15.36
N GLN A 223 -3.40 8.07 14.11
CA GLN A 223 -4.78 8.25 13.68
C GLN A 223 -5.53 6.91 13.62
N LYS A 224 -6.86 6.95 13.59
CA LYS A 224 -7.67 5.76 13.31
C LYS A 224 -7.33 5.24 11.91
N SER A 225 -7.02 3.93 11.80
CA SER A 225 -6.51 3.31 10.57
C SER A 225 -5.42 4.18 9.97
N GLY A 226 -4.29 4.25 10.66
CA GLY A 226 -3.18 5.11 10.27
C GLY A 226 -1.86 4.58 10.81
N GLY A 227 -1.83 3.27 11.06
CA GLY A 227 -0.67 2.59 11.61
C GLY A 227 0.27 2.20 10.48
N PHE A 228 0.86 1.00 10.52
CA PHE A 228 1.83 0.63 9.49
C PHE A 228 1.16 0.21 8.19
N GLU A 229 1.30 1.04 7.15
CA GLU A 229 0.82 0.81 5.77
C GLU A 229 1.89 0.23 4.84
N GLY A 230 3.17 0.45 5.15
CA GLY A 230 4.26 -0.01 4.31
C GLY A 230 5.46 -0.41 5.14
N MET A 231 6.29 -1.30 4.61
CA MET A 231 7.50 -1.72 5.30
C MET A 231 8.56 -2.23 4.34
N ALA A 232 9.74 -1.62 4.35
CA ALA A 232 10.87 -2.13 3.60
C ALA A 232 11.77 -3.06 4.44
N LEU A 233 12.49 -3.96 3.76
CA LEU A 233 13.57 -4.78 4.32
C LEU A 233 14.92 -4.29 3.79
N SER A 234 15.92 -4.14 4.65
CA SER A 234 17.29 -3.84 4.22
C SER A 234 17.86 -4.98 3.36
N PRO A 235 18.70 -4.71 2.35
CA PRO A 235 19.29 -5.76 1.51
C PRO A 235 20.04 -6.85 2.28
N ASP A 236 20.68 -6.49 3.39
CA ASP A 236 21.40 -7.39 4.29
C ASP A 236 20.51 -8.09 5.35
N GLN A 237 19.19 -7.85 5.31
CA GLN A 237 18.18 -8.37 6.23
C GLN A 237 18.46 -8.11 7.72
N LYS A 238 19.19 -7.04 8.06
CA LYS A 238 19.36 -6.63 9.47
C LYS A 238 18.24 -5.74 9.97
N PHE A 239 17.62 -4.96 9.08
CA PHE A 239 16.66 -3.95 9.48
C PHE A 239 15.36 -4.01 8.69
N LEU A 240 14.25 -3.77 9.38
CA LEU A 240 12.98 -3.38 8.77
C LEU A 240 12.80 -1.88 8.88
N TYR A 241 12.05 -1.32 7.93
CA TYR A 241 11.69 0.08 7.88
C TYR A 241 10.17 0.28 7.72
N PRO A 242 9.37 0.00 8.76
CA PRO A 242 7.95 0.24 8.71
C PRO A 242 7.63 1.75 8.72
N ILE A 243 6.65 2.16 7.92
CA ILE A 243 6.20 3.54 7.76
C ILE A 243 4.73 3.66 8.15
N LEU A 244 4.37 4.72 8.88
CA LEU A 244 2.97 5.02 9.18
C LEU A 244 2.21 5.49 7.94
N GLU A 245 0.94 5.12 7.79
CA GLU A 245 0.07 5.58 6.71
C GLU A 245 -0.16 7.10 6.76
N LYS A 246 -0.35 7.62 7.98
CA LYS A 246 -0.82 8.99 8.24
C LYS A 246 0.11 9.73 9.24
N PRO A 247 0.17 11.07 9.19
CA PRO A 247 0.89 11.85 10.19
C PRO A 247 0.34 11.61 11.61
N LEU A 248 1.17 11.78 12.63
CA LEU A 248 0.67 11.80 14.02
C LEU A 248 -0.29 12.98 14.23
N LEU A 249 -1.27 12.82 15.14
CA LEU A 249 -2.29 13.83 15.45
C LEU A 249 -1.70 15.18 15.90
N ASN A 250 -0.54 15.16 16.54
CA ASN A 250 0.18 16.35 17.01
C ASN A 250 1.21 16.88 15.98
N SER A 251 1.29 16.29 14.79
CA SER A 251 2.20 16.76 13.75
C SER A 251 1.76 18.11 13.21
N LYS A 252 2.72 19.04 13.06
CA LYS A 252 2.50 20.35 12.44
C LYS A 252 2.65 20.32 10.92
N GLU A 253 3.29 19.27 10.42
CA GLU A 253 3.59 19.08 9.01
C GLU A 253 2.95 17.78 8.52
N LYS A 254 2.69 17.71 7.22
CA LYS A 254 2.12 16.52 6.58
C LYS A 254 3.22 15.50 6.29
N GLN A 255 3.78 14.93 7.35
CA GLN A 255 4.90 14.01 7.29
C GLN A 255 4.60 12.70 8.03
N LEU A 256 5.06 11.61 7.44
CA LEU A 256 4.97 10.25 7.96
C LEU A 256 6.29 9.89 8.63
N LEU A 257 6.23 9.01 9.63
CA LEU A 257 7.41 8.48 10.29
C LEU A 257 7.78 7.12 9.69
N ILE A 258 9.03 6.98 9.29
CA ILE A 258 9.67 5.71 8.93
C ILE A 258 10.56 5.31 10.10
N PHE A 259 10.34 4.14 10.69
CA PHE A 259 11.11 3.66 11.84
C PHE A 259 12.20 2.70 11.38
N GLN A 260 13.27 2.53 12.15
CA GLN A 260 14.23 1.44 11.91
C GLN A 260 14.12 0.40 13.02
N PHE A 261 13.85 -0.84 12.64
CA PHE A 261 13.73 -1.99 13.55
C PHE A 261 14.88 -2.98 13.32
N ASP A 262 15.63 -3.30 14.37
CA ASP A 262 16.71 -4.30 14.34
C ASP A 262 16.12 -5.70 14.51
N ILE A 263 16.20 -6.51 13.45
CA ILE A 263 15.56 -7.82 13.37
C ILE A 263 16.20 -8.81 14.35
N GLN A 264 17.52 -8.78 14.48
CA GLN A 264 18.24 -9.70 15.37
C GLN A 264 17.93 -9.38 16.83
N LYS A 265 17.91 -8.10 17.20
CA LYS A 265 17.58 -7.67 18.56
C LYS A 265 16.08 -7.69 18.85
N LYS A 266 15.25 -7.80 17.80
CA LYS A 266 13.79 -7.66 17.85
C LYS A 266 13.35 -6.37 18.54
N GLN A 267 14.04 -5.28 18.25
CA GLN A 267 13.84 -3.98 18.91
C GLN A 267 13.97 -2.82 17.93
N TYR A 268 13.13 -1.80 18.13
CA TYR A 268 13.31 -0.52 17.45
C TYR A 268 14.61 0.15 17.90
N THR A 269 15.32 0.71 16.94
CA THR A 269 16.49 1.54 17.21
C THR A 269 16.04 2.99 17.49
N PRO A 270 16.95 3.87 17.98
CA PRO A 270 16.67 5.31 18.04
C PRO A 270 16.57 6.00 16.68
N ASN A 271 16.81 5.30 15.57
CA ASN A 271 16.78 5.84 14.22
C ASN A 271 15.36 5.81 13.66
N TYR A 272 14.97 6.93 13.07
CA TYR A 272 13.74 7.11 12.32
C TYR A 272 13.98 8.19 11.26
N TYR A 273 13.08 8.31 10.29
CA TYR A 273 13.13 9.28 9.20
C TYR A 273 11.74 9.86 8.97
N TYR A 274 11.68 10.99 8.29
CA TYR A 274 10.42 11.57 7.85
C TYR A 274 10.20 11.34 6.35
N PHE A 275 8.96 11.08 5.97
CA PHE A 275 8.51 11.17 4.58
C PHE A 275 7.47 12.27 4.48
N ALA A 276 7.82 13.39 3.87
CA ALA A 276 6.90 14.50 3.65
C ALA A 276 5.95 14.14 2.51
N LEU A 277 4.64 14.12 2.77
CA LEU A 277 3.60 13.87 1.77
C LEU A 277 3.44 15.05 0.82
N ASP A 278 3.06 14.75 -0.42
CA ASP A 278 2.60 15.77 -1.37
C ASP A 278 1.32 16.44 -0.82
N ALA A 279 1.10 17.70 -1.20
CA ALA A 279 -0.13 18.41 -0.83
C ALA A 279 -1.39 17.66 -1.29
N LYS A 280 -1.33 16.94 -2.41
CA LYS A 280 -2.43 16.16 -2.99
C LYS A 280 -2.58 14.75 -2.42
N ALA A 281 -1.51 14.14 -1.94
CA ALA A 281 -1.55 12.79 -1.38
C ALA A 281 -2.23 12.76 -0.02
N THR A 282 -2.92 11.70 0.37
CA THR A 282 -3.45 11.55 1.75
C THR A 282 -2.74 10.44 2.50
N ASN A 283 -2.13 9.50 1.79
CA ASN A 283 -1.63 8.25 2.31
C ASN A 283 -0.45 7.73 1.46
N ILE A 284 0.21 6.69 1.96
CA ILE A 284 1.09 5.83 1.17
C ILE A 284 0.37 4.51 0.84
N GLY A 285 1.06 3.54 0.24
CA GLY A 285 0.50 2.20 0.01
C GLY A 285 1.50 1.07 0.24
N ASP A 286 2.76 1.22 -0.16
CA ASP A 286 3.82 0.24 0.15
C ASP A 286 5.19 0.93 0.13
N PHE A 287 6.20 0.27 0.69
CA PHE A 287 7.58 0.72 0.71
C PHE A 287 8.58 -0.44 0.54
N GLN A 288 9.41 -0.37 -0.51
CA GLN A 288 10.53 -1.32 -0.71
C GLN A 288 11.87 -0.63 -0.94
N MET A 289 12.94 -1.22 -0.39
CA MET A 289 14.32 -0.78 -0.65
C MET A 289 14.96 -1.61 -1.75
N PHE A 290 15.78 -0.98 -2.60
CA PHE A 290 16.62 -1.67 -3.60
C PHE A 290 18.11 -1.57 -3.32
N ASN A 291 18.52 -0.72 -2.38
CA ASN A 291 19.84 -0.72 -1.78
C ASN A 291 19.76 -0.18 -0.34
N ASP A 292 20.89 0.01 0.34
CA ASP A 292 20.94 0.43 1.75
C ASP A 292 20.43 1.85 2.04
N LYS A 293 20.25 2.68 1.00
CA LYS A 293 19.80 4.07 1.12
C LYS A 293 18.60 4.43 0.25
N ASP A 294 18.34 3.68 -0.81
CA ASP A 294 17.32 4.03 -1.79
C ASP A 294 16.19 3.00 -1.82
N GLY A 295 14.97 3.52 -1.98
CA GLY A 295 13.76 2.72 -2.09
C GLY A 295 12.67 3.40 -2.89
N LEU A 296 11.52 2.74 -2.98
CA LEU A 296 10.33 3.20 -3.68
C LEU A 296 9.13 3.16 -2.72
N ILE A 297 8.37 4.24 -2.67
CA ILE A 297 7.13 4.35 -1.92
C ILE A 297 5.97 4.61 -2.89
N ILE A 298 4.85 3.91 -2.71
CA ILE A 298 3.59 4.29 -3.35
C ILE A 298 3.00 5.46 -2.57
N GLU A 299 2.68 6.56 -3.25
CA GLU A 299 2.02 7.72 -2.65
C GLU A 299 0.73 8.03 -3.40
N ARG A 300 -0.37 8.16 -2.65
CA ARG A 300 -1.71 8.22 -3.24
C ARG A 300 -2.67 9.15 -2.48
N ASP A 301 -3.66 9.66 -3.18
CA ASP A 301 -4.90 10.17 -2.58
C ASP A 301 -5.94 9.04 -2.38
N ALA A 302 -7.11 9.34 -1.83
CA ALA A 302 -8.21 8.40 -1.65
C ALA A 302 -9.24 8.42 -2.81
N SER A 303 -8.92 9.04 -3.95
CA SER A 303 -9.84 9.05 -5.09
C SER A 303 -9.95 7.67 -5.73
N GLN A 304 -11.14 7.31 -6.20
CA GLN A 304 -11.40 6.13 -7.04
C GLN A 304 -12.33 6.50 -8.18
N ASN A 305 -12.18 5.85 -9.33
CA ASN A 305 -12.93 6.15 -10.57
C ASN A 305 -12.82 7.61 -11.04
N ASP A 306 -11.79 8.34 -10.60
CA ASP A 306 -11.49 9.70 -11.02
C ASP A 306 -10.22 9.71 -11.91
N PRO A 307 -10.30 10.12 -13.20
CA PRO A 307 -9.12 10.24 -14.06
C PRO A 307 -8.10 11.29 -13.58
N ASN A 308 -8.46 12.15 -12.63
CA ASN A 308 -7.59 13.21 -12.09
C ASN A 308 -6.92 12.84 -10.76
N GLY A 309 -7.08 11.60 -10.29
CA GLY A 309 -6.48 11.13 -9.04
C GLY A 309 -4.97 11.33 -8.96
N TYR A 310 -4.45 11.46 -7.74
CA TYR A 310 -3.03 11.50 -7.46
C TYR A 310 -2.54 10.13 -7.03
N LYS A 311 -1.89 9.39 -7.95
CA LYS A 311 -1.30 8.05 -7.68
C LYS A 311 0.10 7.97 -8.26
N LYS A 312 1.13 7.89 -7.42
CA LYS A 312 2.53 8.01 -7.81
C LYS A 312 3.42 6.93 -7.21
N ILE A 313 4.50 6.61 -7.92
CA ILE A 313 5.67 5.94 -7.33
C ILE A 313 6.73 7.00 -7.07
N ILE A 314 7.17 7.08 -5.82
CA ILE A 314 8.16 8.04 -5.35
C ILE A 314 9.44 7.28 -5.04
N GLN A 315 10.54 7.64 -5.72
CA GLN A 315 11.86 7.19 -5.31
C GLN A 315 12.30 8.01 -4.10
N VAL A 316 12.78 7.31 -3.07
CA VAL A 316 13.28 7.93 -1.83
C VAL A 316 14.75 7.60 -1.61
N HIS A 317 15.49 8.55 -1.03
CA HIS A 317 16.87 8.39 -0.58
C HIS A 317 16.99 8.77 0.90
N PHE A 318 17.51 7.86 1.71
CA PHE A 318 17.73 8.04 3.13
C PHE A 318 18.93 8.97 3.34
N ASN A 319 18.63 10.15 3.87
CA ASN A 319 19.61 11.15 4.27
C ASN A 319 20.13 10.82 5.68
N ASP A 320 20.39 11.86 6.47
CA ASP A 320 20.69 11.73 7.88
C ASP A 320 19.49 11.20 8.66
N VAL A 321 19.77 10.42 9.71
CA VAL A 321 18.74 9.98 10.67
C VAL A 321 17.99 11.19 11.23
N LYS A 322 16.71 10.99 11.50
CA LYS A 322 15.77 11.99 12.06
C LYS A 322 15.50 13.18 11.14
N HIS A 323 15.88 13.08 9.87
CA HIS A 323 15.56 14.06 8.84
C HIS A 323 14.62 13.47 7.80
N ALA A 324 14.03 14.33 6.98
CA ALA A 324 13.23 13.89 5.86
C ALA A 324 14.11 13.15 4.83
N VAL A 325 13.57 12.08 4.27
CA VAL A 325 14.16 11.42 3.09
C VAL A 325 14.05 12.35 1.88
N THR A 326 15.03 12.29 0.99
CA THR A 326 14.94 12.98 -0.30
C THR A 326 13.94 12.22 -1.15
N ARG A 327 13.01 12.91 -1.80
CA ARG A 327 11.97 12.30 -2.63
C ARG A 327 12.02 12.80 -4.08
N LYS A 328 11.75 11.91 -5.03
CA LYS A 328 11.65 12.19 -6.47
C LYS A 328 10.49 11.40 -7.06
N GLU A 329 9.57 12.06 -7.76
CA GLU A 329 8.53 11.36 -8.53
C GLU A 329 9.20 10.52 -9.63
N LEU A 330 8.90 9.22 -9.65
CA LEU A 330 9.42 8.28 -10.63
C LEU A 330 8.34 7.87 -11.64
N VAL A 331 7.13 7.56 -11.19
CA VAL A 331 6.03 7.12 -12.06
C VAL A 331 4.72 7.80 -11.68
N ASN A 332 3.96 8.19 -12.70
CA ASN A 332 2.54 8.55 -12.57
C ASN A 332 1.67 7.35 -12.91
N LEU A 333 1.00 6.74 -11.92
CA LEU A 333 0.15 5.57 -12.13
C LEU A 333 -1.18 5.90 -12.83
N MET A 334 -1.51 7.19 -12.93
CA MET A 334 -2.64 7.68 -13.73
C MET A 334 -2.26 7.98 -15.20
N ALA A 335 -1.01 7.72 -15.61
CA ALA A 335 -0.55 7.96 -16.98
C ALA A 335 0.54 6.96 -17.39
N ILE A 336 0.15 5.70 -17.57
CA ILE A 336 1.05 4.62 -17.97
C ILE A 336 0.86 4.35 -19.47
N ASN A 337 1.96 4.38 -20.24
CA ASN A 337 1.90 4.05 -21.66
C ASN A 337 1.57 2.58 -21.86
N ASN A 338 0.53 2.27 -22.62
CA ASN A 338 0.11 0.90 -22.94
C ASN A 338 0.11 0.65 -24.47
N PRO A 339 1.29 0.67 -25.12
CA PRO A 339 1.39 0.58 -26.57
C PRO A 339 1.05 -0.82 -27.12
N ASN A 340 0.96 -1.82 -26.23
CA ASN A 340 0.59 -3.18 -26.60
C ASN A 340 -0.88 -3.49 -26.26
N GLU A 341 -1.63 -2.51 -25.74
CA GLU A 341 -3.06 -2.64 -25.52
C GLU A 341 -3.43 -3.85 -24.61
N LEU A 342 -2.61 -4.13 -23.59
CA LEU A 342 -2.71 -5.35 -22.74
C LEU A 342 -3.99 -5.44 -21.90
N TYR A 343 -4.78 -4.36 -21.84
CA TYR A 343 -6.09 -4.31 -21.20
C TYR A 343 -7.13 -3.61 -22.10
N LYS A 344 -7.03 -3.73 -23.43
CA LYS A 344 -7.94 -3.04 -24.36
C LYS A 344 -9.38 -3.51 -24.29
N THR A 345 -9.58 -4.82 -24.11
CA THR A 345 -10.92 -5.38 -23.97
C THR A 345 -11.41 -5.06 -22.58
N THR A 346 -12.20 -3.99 -22.48
CA THR A 346 -12.85 -3.60 -21.23
C THR A 346 -13.66 -4.77 -20.68
N ARG A 347 -13.59 -4.99 -19.38
CA ARG A 347 -14.41 -6.00 -18.68
C ARG A 347 -15.89 -5.62 -18.77
N TYR A 348 -16.19 -4.33 -18.61
CA TYR A 348 -17.53 -3.77 -18.77
C TYR A 348 -17.49 -2.42 -19.51
N ALA A 349 -18.62 -2.04 -20.10
CA ALA A 349 -18.78 -0.68 -20.59
C ALA A 349 -18.60 0.31 -19.41
N GLY A 350 -17.76 1.32 -19.60
CA GLY A 350 -17.43 2.31 -18.56
C GLY A 350 -16.13 2.05 -17.81
N ASP A 351 -15.38 0.98 -18.12
CA ASP A 351 -14.04 0.79 -17.53
C ASP A 351 -13.11 1.96 -17.89
N LEU A 352 -12.49 2.55 -16.86
CA LEU A 352 -11.58 3.68 -16.97
C LEU A 352 -10.16 3.21 -17.28
N GLY A 353 -9.41 3.93 -18.13
CA GLY A 353 -7.96 3.75 -18.30
C GLY A 353 -7.51 2.42 -18.91
N THR A 354 -8.19 1.95 -19.96
CA THR A 354 -7.99 0.60 -20.55
C THR A 354 -7.28 0.59 -21.92
N GLY A 355 -7.20 1.74 -22.59
CA GLY A 355 -6.66 1.87 -23.94
C GLY A 355 -5.13 2.00 -23.99
N THR A 356 -4.64 2.82 -24.93
CA THR A 356 -3.20 3.11 -25.12
C THR A 356 -2.58 3.91 -23.96
N GLN A 357 -3.42 4.51 -23.12
CA GLN A 357 -3.07 5.09 -21.83
C GLN A 357 -3.77 4.26 -20.75
N PHE A 358 -2.98 3.56 -19.96
CA PHE A 358 -3.45 2.76 -18.84
C PHE A 358 -3.38 3.59 -17.55
N MET A 359 -4.36 3.39 -16.68
CA MET A 359 -4.45 4.05 -15.37
C MET A 359 -4.66 3.00 -14.28
N MET A 360 -4.26 3.29 -13.05
CA MET A 360 -4.71 2.56 -11.86
C MET A 360 -5.66 3.45 -11.02
N PRO A 361 -6.96 3.54 -11.39
CA PRO A 361 -7.91 4.48 -10.79
C PRO A 361 -8.55 3.94 -9.50
N PHE A 362 -7.79 3.19 -8.71
CA PHE A 362 -8.25 2.51 -7.50
C PHE A 362 -8.17 3.44 -6.29
N GLU A 363 -8.99 3.21 -5.27
CA GLU A 363 -8.86 3.92 -4.00
C GLU A 363 -7.50 3.61 -3.37
N THR A 364 -7.18 2.32 -3.30
CA THR A 364 -5.97 1.75 -2.74
C THR A 364 -5.08 1.14 -3.83
N ILE A 365 -3.78 1.38 -3.71
CA ILE A 365 -2.71 0.75 -4.50
C ILE A 365 -1.61 0.48 -3.49
N GLU A 366 -1.46 -0.77 -3.08
CA GLU A 366 -0.80 -1.11 -1.81
C GLU A 366 0.33 -2.12 -1.97
N ASP A 367 0.73 -2.38 -3.21
CA ASP A 367 1.79 -3.36 -3.46
C ASP A 367 2.77 -2.85 -4.49
N ILE A 368 4.05 -2.78 -4.14
CA ILE A 368 5.16 -2.58 -5.09
C ILE A 368 6.22 -3.65 -4.90
N ILE A 369 6.60 -4.29 -6.01
CA ILE A 369 7.68 -5.27 -6.03
C ILE A 369 8.73 -4.84 -7.03
N ILE A 370 9.97 -4.76 -6.58
CA ILE A 370 11.12 -4.43 -7.43
C ILE A 370 11.58 -5.72 -8.14
N GLU A 371 11.30 -5.82 -9.43
CA GLU A 371 11.60 -7.03 -10.22
C GLU A 371 13.05 -7.03 -10.73
N SER A 372 13.55 -5.85 -11.11
CA SER A 372 14.85 -5.61 -11.73
C SER A 372 15.15 -4.09 -11.74
N PRO A 373 16.32 -3.64 -12.23
CA PRO A 373 16.67 -2.21 -12.25
C PRO A 373 15.66 -1.33 -13.01
N ASP A 374 14.96 -1.89 -14.00
CA ASP A 374 14.08 -1.11 -14.89
C ASP A 374 12.63 -1.60 -14.91
N THR A 375 12.25 -2.52 -14.03
CA THR A 375 10.93 -3.13 -14.01
C THR A 375 10.43 -3.29 -12.59
N ILE A 376 9.18 -2.89 -12.36
CA ILE A 376 8.46 -3.13 -11.09
C ILE A 376 7.11 -3.78 -11.38
N THR A 377 6.63 -4.56 -10.40
CA THR A 377 5.26 -5.07 -10.35
C THR A 377 4.45 -4.23 -9.36
N ILE A 378 3.20 -3.94 -9.70
CA ILE A 378 2.28 -3.14 -8.88
C ILE A 378 0.95 -3.86 -8.82
N LEU A 379 0.32 -3.89 -7.65
CA LEU A 379 -1.02 -4.41 -7.46
C LEU A 379 -1.90 -3.37 -6.76
N ASN A 380 -3.21 -3.51 -6.96
CA ASN A 380 -4.17 -2.82 -6.12
C ASN A 380 -4.72 -3.76 -5.05
N ASP A 381 -4.94 -3.19 -3.88
CA ASP A 381 -6.03 -3.62 -3.03
C ASP A 381 -7.36 -3.22 -3.70
N ASN A 382 -8.34 -4.10 -3.65
CA ASN A 382 -9.66 -3.87 -4.25
C ASN A 382 -10.76 -3.67 -3.18
N ASN A 383 -10.38 -3.58 -1.90
CA ASN A 383 -11.24 -3.46 -0.72
C ASN A 383 -12.51 -4.29 -0.84
N PHE A 384 -12.39 -5.54 -1.27
CA PHE A 384 -13.55 -6.31 -1.72
C PHE A 384 -14.61 -6.44 -0.60
N PRO A 385 -15.91 -6.15 -0.87
CA PRO A 385 -16.54 -5.87 -2.17
C PRO A 385 -16.77 -4.37 -2.45
N PHE A 386 -16.08 -3.46 -1.76
CA PHE A 386 -16.48 -2.06 -1.64
C PHE A 386 -15.99 -1.12 -2.74
N SER A 387 -14.80 -1.34 -3.31
CA SER A 387 -14.19 -0.46 -4.31
C SER A 387 -14.72 -0.72 -5.73
N SER A 388 -14.81 0.37 -6.50
CA SER A 388 -15.34 0.43 -7.87
C SER A 388 -14.54 1.41 -8.74
N GLY A 389 -13.22 1.47 -8.53
CA GLY A 389 -12.29 2.36 -9.17
C GLY A 389 -12.18 2.16 -10.68
N ARG A 390 -12.04 0.92 -11.15
CA ARG A 390 -11.98 0.62 -12.59
C ARG A 390 -13.30 0.92 -13.26
N ASN A 391 -14.43 0.64 -12.60
CA ASN A 391 -15.78 0.86 -13.11
C ASN A 391 -16.74 1.14 -11.96
N ALA A 392 -17.36 2.32 -11.96
CA ALA A 392 -18.22 2.82 -10.88
C ALA A 392 -19.35 1.87 -10.44
N ASN A 393 -19.76 0.92 -11.29
CA ASN A 393 -20.92 0.07 -11.05
C ASN A 393 -20.57 -1.38 -10.66
N THR A 394 -19.28 -1.73 -10.61
CA THR A 394 -18.85 -3.12 -10.38
C THR A 394 -17.65 -3.17 -9.45
N ALA A 395 -17.54 -4.25 -8.67
CA ALA A 395 -16.41 -4.42 -7.77
C ALA A 395 -15.10 -4.49 -8.58
N ASP A 396 -14.01 -3.96 -8.01
CA ASP A 396 -12.70 -4.06 -8.63
C ASP A 396 -12.15 -5.49 -8.58
N ASN A 397 -11.48 -5.90 -9.66
CA ASN A 397 -10.60 -7.06 -9.61
C ASN A 397 -9.32 -6.67 -8.86
N ASN A 398 -8.57 -7.64 -8.31
CA ASN A 398 -7.15 -7.40 -8.02
C ASN A 398 -6.40 -7.48 -9.35
N GLU A 399 -5.89 -6.34 -9.81
CA GLU A 399 -5.06 -6.21 -10.99
C GLU A 399 -3.58 -6.26 -10.60
N VAL A 400 -2.80 -7.01 -11.38
CA VAL A 400 -1.35 -7.14 -11.22
C VAL A 400 -0.72 -6.65 -12.51
N ILE A 401 0.05 -5.56 -12.44
CA ILE A 401 0.72 -4.98 -13.60
C ILE A 401 2.24 -5.05 -13.45
N LYS A 402 2.93 -5.28 -14.57
CA LYS A 402 4.37 -5.01 -14.67
C LYS A 402 4.58 -3.79 -15.52
N ILE A 403 5.37 -2.85 -15.02
CA ILE A 403 5.76 -1.65 -15.77
C ILE A 403 7.26 -1.56 -15.94
N LYS A 404 7.67 -1.19 -17.14
CA LYS A 404 9.03 -0.75 -17.42
C LYS A 404 9.16 0.71 -17.02
N LEU A 405 10.14 1.00 -16.17
CA LEU A 405 10.41 2.32 -15.63
C LEU A 405 10.93 3.29 -16.70
N PRO A 406 10.70 4.60 -16.51
CA PRO A 406 11.22 5.65 -17.38
C PRO A 406 12.76 5.74 -17.35
N GLN A 407 13.35 5.34 -16.23
CA GLN A 407 14.77 5.37 -15.92
C GLN A 407 15.11 4.13 -15.05
N SER A 408 16.29 3.54 -15.26
CA SER A 408 16.82 2.50 -14.37
C SER A 408 17.04 3.05 -12.95
N LEU A 409 16.77 2.22 -11.95
CA LEU A 409 16.98 2.52 -10.53
C LEU A 409 18.46 2.51 -10.15
N TRP A 410 19.26 1.64 -10.76
CA TRP A 410 20.71 1.55 -10.63
C TRP A 410 21.41 1.17 -11.93
#